data_AF-A0A954BVA8-F1
#
_entry.id   AF-A0A954BVA8-F1
#
_cell.length_a   1.000
_cell.length_b   1.000
_cell.length_c   1.000
_cell.angle_alpha   90.00
_cell.angle_beta   90.00
_cell.angle_gamma   90.00
#
_symmetry.space_group_name_H-M   'P 1'
#
loop_
_entity.id
_entity.type
_entity.pdbx_description
1 polymer ?
#
loop_
_entity_poly.entity_id
_entity_poly.type
_entity_poly.pdbx_seq_one_letter_code
_entity_poly.pdbx_strand_id
1 'polypeptide(L)'
;MRSSAKAVLLACVLLMLAACGPTGEDIVNQRRADAEPKLKQIEELGAIALKLEQEPEGIQMPEGAKLRFREGRNAALLQTEKFASGDAARPSLDLIIEYGWLEEARSMLSQGAGDSHPDYVSGVFDALDSLEYLVLVRTRMYADPAITDSKMFSPGWWQADVMVFVIKTGKCLGISAVEATNSDEVDAKLTEPDKWLHSDLWGHARTAVNEALKACSESPALG
;
A
#
# COMPACT_ATOMS: atom_id res chain seq x y z
N MET A 1 8.78 -37.06 52.73
CA MET A 1 8.15 -35.74 52.48
C MET A 1 9.05 -34.70 51.79
N ARG A 2 10.21 -35.05 51.18
CA ARG A 2 11.09 -34.08 50.48
C ARG A 2 10.93 -34.00 48.95
N SER A 3 10.11 -34.87 48.34
CA SER A 3 9.92 -34.96 46.88
C SER A 3 8.91 -33.94 46.33
N SER A 4 7.90 -33.55 47.13
CA SER A 4 6.81 -32.67 46.67
C SER A 4 7.24 -31.21 46.46
N ALA A 5 8.21 -30.71 47.24
CA ALA A 5 8.66 -29.31 47.14
C ALA A 5 9.45 -29.03 45.85
N LYS A 6 10.20 -30.02 45.34
CA LYS A 6 10.96 -29.89 44.08
C LYS A 6 10.05 -29.90 42.85
N ALA A 7 8.98 -30.69 42.87
CA ALA A 7 8.00 -30.75 41.79
C ALA A 7 7.19 -29.45 41.67
N VAL A 8 6.82 -28.83 42.81
CA VAL A 8 6.12 -27.54 42.83
C VAL A 8 7.03 -26.41 42.32
N LEU A 9 8.30 -26.39 42.74
CA LEU A 9 9.25 -25.36 42.27
C LEU A 9 9.51 -25.47 40.76
N LEU A 10 9.65 -26.69 40.23
CA LEU A 10 9.86 -26.94 38.80
C LEU A 10 8.61 -26.55 37.97
N ALA A 11 7.41 -26.85 38.48
CA ALA A 11 6.16 -26.43 37.85
C ALA A 11 5.99 -24.90 37.86
N CYS A 12 6.35 -24.21 38.95
CA CYS A 12 6.32 -22.75 39.02
C CYS A 12 7.36 -22.11 38.07
N VAL A 13 8.55 -22.69 37.92
CA VAL A 13 9.55 -22.20 36.96
C VAL A 13 9.09 -22.42 35.51
N LEU A 14 8.47 -23.57 35.20
CA LEU A 14 7.90 -23.83 33.88
C LEU A 14 6.70 -22.93 33.57
N LEU A 15 5.85 -22.62 34.56
CA LEU A 15 4.74 -21.68 34.42
C LEU A 15 5.23 -20.22 34.28
N MET A 16 6.31 -19.84 34.96
CA MET A 16 6.92 -18.51 34.78
C MET A 16 7.60 -18.36 33.42
N LEU A 17 8.16 -19.43 32.85
CA LEU A 17 8.69 -19.44 31.48
C LEU A 17 7.58 -19.43 30.42
N ALA A 18 6.37 -19.91 30.74
CA ALA A 18 5.20 -19.87 29.86
C ALA A 18 4.37 -18.57 29.98
N ALA A 19 4.68 -17.70 30.94
CA ALA A 19 3.93 -16.46 31.20
C ALA A 19 4.47 -15.23 30.44
N CYS A 20 5.61 -15.35 29.76
CA CYS A 20 6.05 -14.37 28.78
C CYS A 20 5.43 -14.75 27.43
N GLY A 21 4.46 -13.95 26.95
CA GLY A 21 3.92 -14.10 25.61
C GLY A 21 5.01 -13.99 24.53
N PRO A 22 4.70 -14.37 23.27
CA PRO A 22 5.67 -14.25 22.19
C PRO A 22 6.14 -12.80 22.06
N THR A 23 7.44 -12.63 21.89
CA THR A 23 8.02 -11.33 21.55
C THR A 23 7.67 -10.97 20.10
N GLY A 24 7.84 -9.70 19.71
CA GLY A 24 7.69 -9.31 18.30
C GLY A 24 8.61 -10.13 17.38
N GLU A 25 9.81 -10.47 17.87
CA GLU A 25 10.78 -11.28 17.13
C GLU A 25 10.32 -12.73 16.96
N ASP A 26 9.68 -13.32 17.98
CA ASP A 26 9.08 -14.65 17.86
C ASP A 26 7.99 -14.67 16.77
N ILE A 27 7.18 -13.62 16.69
CA ILE A 27 6.13 -13.47 15.67
C ILE A 27 6.74 -13.34 14.27
N VAL A 28 7.75 -12.48 14.08
CA VAL A 28 8.45 -12.35 12.79
C VAL A 28 8.98 -13.70 12.33
N ASN A 29 9.68 -14.42 13.22
CA ASN A 29 10.27 -15.71 12.87
C ASN A 29 9.20 -16.77 12.58
N GLN A 30 8.07 -16.75 13.30
CA GLN A 30 6.94 -17.64 13.03
C GLN A 30 6.27 -17.36 11.67
N ARG A 31 6.13 -16.09 11.27
CA ARG A 31 5.40 -15.68 10.06
C ARG A 31 6.26 -15.58 8.80
N ARG A 32 7.59 -15.60 8.95
CA ARG A 32 8.56 -15.44 7.85
C ARG A 32 8.28 -16.32 6.64
N ALA A 33 8.04 -17.62 6.86
CA ALA A 33 7.89 -18.61 5.80
C ALA A 33 6.67 -18.33 4.89
N ASP A 34 5.63 -17.69 5.42
CA ASP A 34 4.41 -17.35 4.67
C ASP A 34 4.48 -15.92 4.11
N ALA A 35 5.08 -15.00 4.86
CA ALA A 35 5.15 -13.58 4.51
C ALA A 35 6.14 -13.28 3.36
N GLU A 36 7.32 -13.89 3.37
CA GLU A 36 8.35 -13.64 2.34
C GLU A 36 7.88 -14.00 0.93
N PRO A 37 7.28 -15.17 0.67
CA PRO A 37 6.73 -15.49 -0.65
C PRO A 37 5.65 -14.52 -1.10
N LYS A 38 4.80 -14.06 -0.17
CA LYS A 38 3.70 -13.14 -0.48
C LYS A 38 4.22 -11.75 -0.87
N LEU A 39 5.21 -11.23 -0.14
CA LEU A 39 5.86 -9.96 -0.48
C LEU A 39 6.60 -10.03 -1.82
N LYS A 40 7.27 -11.15 -2.09
CA LYS A 40 7.90 -11.40 -3.39
C LYS A 40 6.86 -11.42 -4.52
N GLN A 41 5.72 -12.08 -4.31
CA GLN A 41 4.63 -12.07 -5.28
C GLN A 41 4.08 -10.66 -5.55
N ILE A 42 3.99 -9.81 -4.52
CA ILE A 42 3.61 -8.40 -4.68
C ILE A 42 4.63 -7.65 -5.55
N GLU A 43 5.93 -7.86 -5.35
CA GLU A 43 6.99 -7.27 -6.19
C GLU A 43 6.90 -7.73 -7.64
N GLU A 44 6.72 -9.03 -7.86
CA GLU A 44 6.59 -9.62 -9.19
C GLU A 44 5.37 -9.05 -9.93
N LEU A 45 4.25 -8.85 -9.24
CA LEU A 45 3.07 -8.19 -9.81
C LEU A 45 3.32 -6.72 -10.13
N GLY A 46 4.04 -6.00 -9.27
CA GLY A 46 4.50 -4.64 -9.56
C GLY A 46 5.32 -4.59 -10.86
N ALA A 47 6.27 -5.51 -11.03
CA ALA A 47 7.11 -5.61 -12.22
C ALA A 47 6.32 -6.01 -13.49
N ILE A 48 5.30 -6.88 -13.35
CA ILE A 48 4.38 -7.24 -14.43
C ILE A 48 3.56 -6.03 -14.87
N ALA A 49 3.00 -5.27 -13.92
CA ALA A 49 2.18 -4.11 -14.20
C ALA A 49 2.94 -3.02 -14.97
N LEU A 50 4.23 -2.83 -14.70
CA LEU A 50 5.08 -1.91 -15.46
C LEU A 50 5.17 -2.24 -16.95
N LYS A 51 5.01 -3.52 -17.33
CA LYS A 51 5.18 -4.02 -18.71
C LYS A 51 3.86 -4.43 -19.36
N LEU A 52 2.72 -4.24 -18.69
CA LEU A 52 1.43 -4.71 -19.17
C LEU A 52 0.92 -3.82 -20.32
N GLU A 53 0.74 -4.39 -21.50
CA GLU A 53 0.29 -3.67 -22.72
C GLU A 53 -1.22 -3.80 -22.99
N GLN A 54 -2.02 -4.08 -21.95
CA GLN A 54 -3.47 -4.22 -22.09
C GLN A 54 -4.16 -2.84 -22.12
N GLU A 55 -5.17 -2.70 -22.99
CA GLU A 55 -6.01 -1.51 -23.07
C GLU A 55 -6.97 -1.39 -21.86
N PRO A 56 -7.33 -0.17 -21.44
CA PRO A 56 -8.30 0.04 -20.36
C PRO A 56 -9.71 -0.43 -20.73
N GLU A 57 -10.15 -1.55 -20.14
CA GLU A 57 -11.50 -2.13 -20.33
C GLU A 57 -12.39 -2.02 -19.07
N GLY A 58 -11.91 -1.32 -18.04
CA GLY A 58 -12.56 -1.24 -16.72
C GLY A 58 -12.23 -2.44 -15.82
N ILE A 59 -12.48 -2.30 -14.52
CA ILE A 59 -12.19 -3.32 -13.52
C ILE A 59 -13.42 -4.23 -13.32
N GLN A 60 -13.25 -5.54 -13.48
CA GLN A 60 -14.31 -6.54 -13.33
C GLN A 60 -14.02 -7.43 -12.12
N MET A 61 -14.67 -7.13 -10.99
CA MET A 61 -14.56 -7.96 -9.78
C MET A 61 -15.37 -9.26 -9.91
N PRO A 62 -14.92 -10.36 -9.28
CA PRO A 62 -15.77 -11.52 -9.05
C PRO A 62 -17.09 -11.14 -8.37
N GLU A 63 -18.15 -11.91 -8.63
CA GLU A 63 -19.46 -11.67 -8.03
C GLU A 63 -19.37 -11.64 -6.49
N GLY A 64 -19.91 -10.59 -5.87
CA GLY A 64 -19.89 -10.39 -4.42
C GLY A 64 -18.54 -9.95 -3.83
N ALA A 65 -17.46 -9.91 -4.63
CA ALA A 65 -16.16 -9.45 -4.16
C ALA A 65 -16.06 -7.92 -4.15
N LYS A 66 -15.39 -7.39 -3.12
CA LYS A 66 -15.12 -5.97 -2.96
C LYS A 66 -13.72 -5.72 -2.40
N LEU A 67 -13.15 -4.59 -2.79
CA LEU A 67 -11.90 -4.08 -2.26
C LEU A 67 -12.15 -3.36 -0.93
N ARG A 68 -11.40 -3.75 0.10
CA ARG A 68 -11.36 -3.12 1.41
C ARG A 68 -9.94 -2.69 1.71
N PHE A 69 -9.78 -1.39 1.98
CA PHE A 69 -8.49 -0.75 2.23
C PHE A 69 -8.25 -0.46 3.73
N ARG A 70 -9.32 -0.40 4.53
CA ARG A 70 -9.27 -0.06 5.96
C ARG A 70 -9.66 -1.22 6.88
N GLU A 71 -10.91 -1.25 7.31
CA GLU A 71 -11.46 -2.29 8.18
C GLU A 71 -11.66 -3.58 7.37
N GLY A 72 -11.21 -4.72 7.92
CA GLY A 72 -11.26 -6.00 7.21
C GLY A 72 -10.48 -6.00 5.88
N ARG A 73 -9.38 -5.22 5.81
CA ARG A 73 -8.63 -4.99 4.57
C ARG A 73 -8.26 -6.28 3.85
N ASN A 74 -8.48 -6.29 2.55
CA ASN A 74 -8.09 -7.38 1.63
C ASN A 74 -7.37 -6.85 0.38
N ALA A 75 -7.18 -5.53 0.29
CA ALA A 75 -6.53 -4.87 -0.83
C ALA A 75 -5.43 -3.92 -0.32
N ALA A 76 -4.36 -3.80 -1.09
CA ALA A 76 -3.35 -2.76 -0.93
C ALA A 76 -3.28 -1.94 -2.22
N LEU A 77 -3.07 -0.63 -2.11
CA LEU A 77 -2.89 0.27 -3.24
C LEU A 77 -1.43 0.73 -3.32
N LEU A 78 -0.75 0.46 -4.43
CA LEU A 78 0.67 0.81 -4.59
C LEU A 78 0.90 1.54 -5.92
N GLN A 79 1.95 2.34 -5.96
CA GLN A 79 2.46 2.90 -7.21
C GLN A 79 3.46 1.95 -7.85
N THR A 80 3.34 1.75 -9.15
CA THR A 80 4.19 0.82 -9.90
C THR A 80 5.65 1.30 -10.01
N GLU A 81 5.87 2.61 -9.97
CA GLU A 81 7.16 3.26 -10.10
C GLU A 81 8.11 2.89 -8.96
N LYS A 82 7.58 2.52 -7.79
CA LYS A 82 8.36 1.97 -6.67
C LYS A 82 9.06 0.66 -7.01
N PHE A 83 8.58 -0.04 -8.04
CA PHE A 83 9.16 -1.27 -8.55
C PHE A 83 10.04 -1.04 -9.79
N ALA A 84 10.17 0.20 -10.27
CA ALA A 84 11.06 0.54 -11.37
C ALA A 84 12.51 0.58 -10.87
N SER A 85 13.46 0.12 -11.69
CA SER A 85 14.89 0.24 -11.45
C SER A 85 15.56 1.13 -12.50
N GLY A 86 16.57 1.90 -12.10
CA GLY A 86 17.33 2.80 -12.98
C GLY A 86 16.58 4.06 -13.42
N ASP A 87 16.99 4.66 -14.55
CA ASP A 87 16.46 5.92 -15.12
C ASP A 87 14.97 5.84 -15.57
N ALA A 88 14.34 4.66 -15.41
CA ALA A 88 12.91 4.45 -15.68
C ALA A 88 12.00 4.97 -14.56
N ALA A 89 12.56 5.48 -13.45
CA ALA A 89 11.81 6.15 -12.40
C ALA A 89 11.18 7.44 -12.94
N ARG A 90 9.96 7.33 -13.45
CA ARG A 90 9.17 8.49 -13.85
C ARG A 90 8.85 9.32 -12.60
N PRO A 91 8.80 10.65 -12.70
CA PRO A 91 8.20 11.47 -11.65
C PRO A 91 6.78 10.94 -11.44
N SER A 92 6.54 10.45 -10.24
CA SER A 92 5.22 10.04 -9.79
C SER A 92 4.76 11.14 -8.84
N LEU A 93 3.51 11.59 -8.99
CA LEU A 93 2.83 12.19 -7.85
C LEU A 93 2.97 11.16 -6.74
N ASP A 94 3.54 11.52 -5.60
CA ASP A 94 3.64 10.62 -4.45
C ASP A 94 2.22 10.30 -3.96
N LEU A 95 1.49 9.43 -4.68
CA LEU A 95 0.28 8.77 -4.19
C LEU A 95 0.78 7.71 -3.21
N ILE A 96 1.48 8.17 -2.16
CA ILE A 96 1.83 7.40 -0.99
C ILE A 96 0.51 7.14 -0.29
N ILE A 97 -0.20 6.11 -0.73
CA ILE A 97 -1.43 5.74 -0.07
C ILE A 97 -1.31 4.27 0.26
N GLU A 98 -1.26 4.01 1.56
CA GLU A 98 -1.32 2.69 2.21
C GLU A 98 -0.11 1.76 2.02
N TYR A 99 1.09 2.32 1.84
CA TYR A 99 2.34 1.55 1.81
C TYR A 99 3.00 1.34 3.18
N GLY A 100 2.67 2.14 4.19
CA GLY A 100 3.40 2.17 5.47
C GLY A 100 3.51 0.79 6.10
N TRP A 101 2.40 0.08 6.21
CA TRP A 101 2.36 -1.23 6.86
C TRP A 101 3.00 -2.36 6.03
N LEU A 102 3.02 -2.26 4.69
CA LEU A 102 3.72 -3.23 3.83
C LEU A 102 5.23 -3.05 3.92
N GLU A 103 5.71 -1.81 3.99
CA GLU A 103 7.12 -1.51 4.28
C GLU A 103 7.52 -1.92 5.69
N GLU A 104 6.63 -1.75 6.67
CA GLU A 104 6.84 -2.26 8.01
C GLU A 104 6.99 -3.78 7.99
N ALA A 105 6.14 -4.52 7.27
CA ALA A 105 6.29 -5.97 7.11
C ALA A 105 7.66 -6.36 6.50
N ARG A 106 8.08 -5.65 5.44
CA ARG A 106 9.41 -5.86 4.81
C ARG A 106 10.56 -5.53 5.76
N SER A 107 10.44 -4.42 6.48
CA SER A 107 11.42 -3.97 7.46
C SER A 107 11.55 -4.98 8.60
N MET A 108 10.43 -5.46 9.14
CA MET A 108 10.42 -6.47 10.20
C MET A 108 11.05 -7.79 9.75
N LEU A 109 10.80 -8.23 8.51
CA LEU A 109 11.44 -9.44 7.98
C LEU A 109 12.94 -9.26 7.75
N SER A 110 13.39 -8.08 7.34
CA SER A 110 14.80 -7.83 7.02
C SER A 110 15.66 -7.45 8.22
N GLN A 111 15.10 -6.70 9.17
CA GLN A 111 15.80 -6.07 10.29
C GLN A 111 15.34 -6.59 11.66
N GLY A 112 14.29 -7.41 11.72
CA GLY A 112 13.66 -7.86 12.96
C GLY A 112 12.60 -6.89 13.46
N ALA A 113 11.88 -7.27 14.52
CA ALA A 113 10.78 -6.46 15.06
C ALA A 113 11.24 -5.19 15.81
N GLY A 114 12.53 -5.09 16.16
CA GLY A 114 13.04 -4.05 17.05
C GLY A 114 12.32 -4.05 18.40
N ASP A 115 12.01 -2.86 18.92
CA ASP A 115 11.26 -2.67 20.18
C ASP A 115 9.73 -2.64 19.97
N SER A 116 9.25 -3.07 18.79
CA SER A 116 7.82 -3.05 18.46
C SER A 116 7.02 -3.99 19.35
N HIS A 117 5.84 -3.52 19.80
CA HIS A 117 4.94 -4.33 20.61
C HIS A 117 4.45 -5.58 19.82
N PRO A 118 4.38 -6.78 20.44
CA PRO A 118 3.96 -8.00 19.74
C PRO A 118 2.62 -7.89 19.02
N ASP A 119 1.62 -7.25 19.63
CA ASP A 119 0.30 -7.06 19.00
C ASP A 119 0.36 -6.24 17.71
N TYR A 120 1.25 -5.25 17.65
CA TYR A 120 1.45 -4.45 16.45
C TYR A 120 2.11 -5.27 15.35
N VAL A 121 3.14 -6.04 15.69
CA VAL A 121 3.80 -6.98 14.76
C VAL A 121 2.80 -8.00 14.22
N SER A 122 1.98 -8.61 15.08
CA SER A 122 0.90 -9.51 14.66
C SER A 122 -0.07 -8.81 13.72
N GLY A 123 -0.52 -7.60 14.06
CA GLY A 123 -1.44 -6.83 13.21
C GLY A 123 -0.88 -6.55 11.81
N VAL A 124 0.43 -6.29 11.69
CA VAL A 124 1.09 -6.10 10.39
C VAL A 124 1.09 -7.39 9.56
N PHE A 125 1.43 -8.54 10.16
CA PHE A 125 1.42 -9.82 9.45
C PHE A 125 0.01 -10.34 9.17
N ASP A 126 -0.95 -10.10 10.06
CA ASP A 126 -2.36 -10.46 9.84
C ASP A 126 -2.95 -9.64 8.68
N ALA A 127 -2.58 -8.35 8.57
CA ALA A 127 -2.92 -7.51 7.42
C ALA A 127 -2.26 -8.01 6.13
N LEU A 128 -0.99 -8.45 6.18
CA LEU A 128 -0.31 -9.03 5.03
C LEU A 128 -1.03 -10.31 4.59
N ASP A 129 -1.40 -11.19 5.51
CA ASP A 129 -2.03 -12.47 5.21
C ASP A 129 -3.47 -12.33 4.70
N SER A 130 -4.20 -11.30 5.14
CA SER A 130 -5.55 -11.01 4.64
C SER A 130 -5.58 -10.42 3.22
N LEU A 131 -4.44 -10.00 2.65
CA LEU A 131 -4.42 -9.47 1.29
C LEU A 131 -4.79 -10.51 0.24
N GLU A 132 -5.83 -10.21 -0.52
CA GLU A 132 -6.30 -10.99 -1.67
C GLU A 132 -6.01 -10.26 -2.98
N TYR A 133 -6.08 -8.93 -2.95
CA TYR A 133 -5.99 -8.06 -4.11
C TYR A 133 -4.84 -7.07 -3.98
N LEU A 134 -4.26 -6.72 -5.11
CA LEU A 134 -3.26 -5.67 -5.23
C LEU A 134 -3.76 -4.67 -6.27
N VAL A 135 -3.92 -3.41 -5.86
CA VAL A 135 -4.23 -2.31 -6.76
C VAL A 135 -2.93 -1.58 -7.08
N LEU A 136 -2.64 -1.43 -8.36
CA LEU A 136 -1.42 -0.80 -8.86
C LEU A 136 -1.77 0.42 -9.70
N VAL A 137 -1.14 1.55 -9.40
CA VAL A 137 -1.25 2.79 -10.17
C VAL A 137 0.02 2.98 -10.97
N ARG A 138 -0.11 3.05 -12.30
CA ARG A 138 1.00 3.27 -13.23
C ARG A 138 0.86 4.59 -13.95
N THR A 139 1.78 5.51 -13.73
CA THR A 139 1.83 6.81 -14.40
C THR A 139 2.25 6.64 -15.86
N ARG A 140 1.33 7.02 -16.76
CA ARG A 140 1.58 7.08 -18.19
C ARG A 140 2.24 8.39 -18.59
N MET A 141 1.75 9.50 -18.05
CA MET A 141 2.25 10.84 -18.31
C MET A 141 2.15 11.70 -17.05
N TYR A 142 3.13 12.59 -16.88
CA TYR A 142 3.14 13.58 -15.83
C TYR A 142 3.79 14.87 -16.33
N ALA A 143 3.16 16.00 -16.02
CA ALA A 143 3.68 17.34 -16.19
C ALA A 143 3.46 18.12 -14.90
N ASP A 144 4.53 18.69 -14.36
CA ASP A 144 4.45 19.51 -13.16
C ASP A 144 3.64 20.79 -13.41
N PRO A 145 2.82 21.23 -12.43
CA PRO A 145 2.30 22.58 -12.46
C PRO A 145 3.44 23.58 -12.29
N ALA A 146 3.32 24.74 -12.92
CA ALA A 146 4.34 25.78 -12.84
C ALA A 146 3.71 27.16 -12.81
N ILE A 147 4.18 28.02 -11.92
CA ILE A 147 3.87 29.44 -11.97
C ILE A 147 4.64 30.07 -13.13
N THR A 148 3.94 30.73 -14.04
CA THR A 148 4.54 31.37 -15.21
C THR A 148 4.79 32.85 -14.96
N ASP A 149 3.94 33.51 -14.17
CA ASP A 149 4.17 34.84 -13.63
C ASP A 149 3.37 35.07 -12.32
N SER A 150 3.38 36.29 -11.77
CA SER A 150 2.68 36.60 -10.51
C SER A 150 1.15 36.41 -10.50
N LYS A 151 0.53 36.16 -11.67
CA LYS A 151 -0.93 36.06 -11.84
C LYS A 151 -1.38 34.90 -12.73
N MET A 152 -0.45 34.19 -13.36
CA MET A 152 -0.70 33.11 -14.29
C MET A 152 0.10 31.87 -13.88
N PHE A 153 -0.50 30.71 -14.11
CA PHE A 153 0.15 29.43 -13.94
C PHE A 153 -0.16 28.54 -15.15
N SER A 154 0.72 27.58 -15.39
CA SER A 154 0.47 26.44 -16.26
C SER A 154 -0.03 25.30 -15.37
N PRO A 155 -1.23 24.74 -15.59
CA PRO A 155 -1.70 23.61 -14.84
C PRO A 155 -0.79 22.40 -15.08
N GLY A 156 -0.59 21.60 -14.04
CA GLY A 156 0.01 20.29 -14.14
C GLY A 156 -0.99 19.28 -14.70
N TRP A 157 -0.46 18.18 -15.21
CA TRP A 157 -1.24 17.12 -15.83
C TRP A 157 -0.73 15.77 -15.38
N TRP A 158 -1.64 14.86 -15.05
CA TRP A 158 -1.29 13.49 -14.69
C TRP A 158 -2.24 12.50 -15.36
N GLN A 159 -1.68 11.45 -15.95
CA GLN A 159 -2.41 10.31 -16.49
C GLN A 159 -1.84 9.02 -15.94
N ALA A 160 -2.72 8.11 -15.54
CA ALA A 160 -2.31 6.80 -15.06
C ALA A 160 -3.30 5.70 -15.45
N ASP A 161 -2.86 4.48 -15.23
CA ASP A 161 -3.67 3.28 -15.27
C ASP A 161 -3.81 2.74 -13.85
N VAL A 162 -5.05 2.48 -13.41
CA VAL A 162 -5.38 1.79 -12.18
C VAL A 162 -5.69 0.34 -12.51
N MET A 163 -4.87 -0.57 -12.02
CA MET A 163 -4.94 -2.01 -12.32
C MET A 163 -5.24 -2.78 -11.03
N VAL A 164 -6.12 -3.79 -11.10
CA VAL A 164 -6.41 -4.66 -9.96
C VAL A 164 -5.94 -6.07 -10.28
N PHE A 165 -5.12 -6.65 -9.41
CA PHE A 165 -4.61 -8.01 -9.51
C PHE A 165 -5.13 -8.88 -8.37
N VAL A 166 -5.42 -10.13 -8.66
CA VAL A 166 -5.57 -11.18 -7.62
C VAL A 166 -4.19 -11.68 -7.26
N ILE A 167 -3.73 -11.45 -6.03
CA ILE A 167 -2.36 -11.76 -5.60
C ILE A 167 -2.05 -13.23 -5.89
N LYS A 168 -2.86 -14.16 -5.36
CA LYS A 168 -2.63 -15.61 -5.44
C LYS A 168 -2.42 -16.13 -6.87
N THR A 169 -3.15 -15.59 -7.85
CA THR A 169 -3.13 -16.10 -9.23
C THR A 169 -2.34 -15.23 -10.19
N GLY A 170 -2.01 -14.00 -9.78
CA GLY A 170 -1.46 -12.95 -10.63
C GLY A 170 -2.40 -12.48 -11.74
N LYS A 171 -3.68 -12.88 -11.73
CA LYS A 171 -4.66 -12.46 -12.73
C LYS A 171 -4.97 -10.97 -12.59
N CYS A 172 -4.82 -10.22 -13.68
CA CYS A 172 -5.37 -8.87 -13.79
C CYS A 172 -6.90 -8.95 -13.97
N LEU A 173 -7.65 -8.25 -13.11
CA LEU A 173 -9.11 -8.13 -13.14
C LEU A 173 -9.58 -6.98 -14.03
N GLY A 174 -8.66 -6.17 -14.54
CA GLY A 174 -8.94 -5.07 -15.45
C GLY A 174 -8.15 -3.82 -15.12
N ILE A 175 -8.30 -2.84 -16.01
CA ILE A 175 -7.52 -1.61 -16.03
C ILE A 175 -8.47 -0.45 -16.26
N SER A 176 -8.38 0.59 -15.43
CA SER A 176 -9.09 1.85 -15.63
C SER A 176 -8.09 2.98 -15.86
N ALA A 177 -8.23 3.66 -17.00
CA ALA A 177 -7.49 4.88 -17.26
C ALA A 177 -8.05 6.01 -16.38
N VAL A 178 -7.15 6.79 -15.79
CA VAL A 178 -7.49 7.98 -15.01
C VAL A 178 -6.64 9.16 -15.46
N GLU A 179 -7.17 10.36 -15.27
CA GLU A 179 -6.46 11.61 -15.49
C GLU A 179 -6.83 12.64 -14.44
N ALA A 180 -5.92 13.57 -14.20
CA ALA A 180 -6.12 14.70 -13.30
C ALA A 180 -5.35 15.93 -13.82
N THR A 181 -5.94 17.09 -13.61
CA THR A 181 -5.36 18.42 -13.85
C THR A 181 -5.63 19.28 -12.63
N ASN A 182 -4.88 20.36 -12.46
CA ASN A 182 -5.21 21.38 -11.46
C ASN A 182 -6.59 21.98 -11.66
N SER A 183 -7.15 22.52 -10.57
CA SER A 183 -8.24 23.48 -10.59
C SER A 183 -7.88 24.72 -11.43
N ASP A 184 -8.87 25.35 -12.03
CA ASP A 184 -8.67 26.52 -12.91
C ASP A 184 -8.27 27.81 -12.15
N GLU A 185 -8.29 27.79 -10.82
CA GLU A 185 -8.08 28.95 -9.95
C GLU A 185 -7.05 28.67 -8.86
N VAL A 186 -6.15 29.63 -8.61
CA VAL A 186 -5.21 29.65 -7.48
C VAL A 186 -5.48 30.91 -6.68
N ASP A 187 -5.58 30.81 -5.35
CA ASP A 187 -5.69 32.02 -4.52
C ASP A 187 -4.39 32.83 -4.60
N ALA A 188 -4.49 34.05 -5.15
CA ALA A 188 -3.37 34.97 -5.32
C ALA A 188 -2.71 35.42 -4.00
N LYS A 189 -3.34 35.13 -2.84
CA LYS A 189 -2.80 35.44 -1.50
C LYS A 189 -2.03 34.28 -0.87
N LEU A 190 -1.91 33.14 -1.55
CA LEU A 190 -1.14 32.01 -1.04
C LEU A 190 0.33 32.39 -0.88
N THR A 191 0.90 32.06 0.27
CA THR A 191 2.32 32.26 0.56
C THR A 191 3.22 31.27 -0.18
N GLU A 192 2.67 30.12 -0.58
CA GLU A 192 3.41 29.04 -1.26
C GLU A 192 2.57 28.45 -2.41
N PRO A 193 2.32 29.24 -3.48
CA PRO A 193 1.44 28.84 -4.59
C PRO A 193 1.89 27.57 -5.31
N ASP A 194 3.20 27.32 -5.43
CA ASP A 194 3.72 26.07 -6.01
C ASP A 194 3.28 24.85 -5.19
N LYS A 195 3.43 24.90 -3.86
CA LYS A 195 3.01 23.80 -2.98
C LYS A 195 1.51 23.58 -3.04
N TRP A 196 0.74 24.66 -3.16
CA TRP A 196 -0.71 24.56 -3.34
C TRP A 196 -1.05 23.87 -4.66
N LEU A 197 -0.43 24.28 -5.77
CA LEU A 197 -0.64 23.67 -7.08
C LEU A 197 -0.31 22.17 -7.08
N HIS A 198 0.80 21.77 -6.46
CA HIS A 198 1.10 20.35 -6.29
C HIS A 198 0.05 19.63 -5.43
N SER A 199 -0.40 20.25 -4.32
CA SER A 199 -1.42 19.67 -3.45
C SER A 199 -2.79 19.54 -4.13
N ASP A 200 -3.16 20.50 -4.97
CA ASP A 200 -4.41 20.53 -5.72
C ASP A 200 -4.42 19.43 -6.80
N LEU A 201 -3.36 19.34 -7.61
CA LEU A 201 -3.18 18.24 -8.56
C LEU A 201 -3.20 16.88 -7.87
N TRP A 202 -2.57 16.78 -6.69
CA TRP A 202 -2.57 15.56 -5.89
C TRP A 202 -3.98 15.21 -5.39
N GLY A 203 -4.75 16.19 -4.91
CA GLY A 203 -6.14 16.00 -4.50
C GLY A 203 -7.03 15.49 -5.63
N HIS A 204 -6.86 16.04 -6.84
CA HIS A 204 -7.57 15.58 -8.02
C HIS A 204 -7.13 14.19 -8.48
N ALA A 205 -5.83 13.88 -8.45
CA ALA A 205 -5.33 12.54 -8.74
C ALA A 205 -5.91 11.49 -7.77
N ARG A 206 -6.01 11.81 -6.47
CA ARG A 206 -6.67 10.94 -5.48
C ARG A 206 -8.15 10.75 -5.79
N THR A 207 -8.84 11.84 -6.13
CA THR A 207 -10.26 11.77 -6.50
C THR A 207 -10.47 10.88 -7.72
N ALA A 208 -9.64 11.01 -8.75
CA ALA A 208 -9.71 10.20 -9.96
C ALA A 208 -9.49 8.70 -9.69
N VAL A 209 -8.51 8.36 -8.84
CA VAL A 209 -8.28 6.96 -8.42
C VAL A 209 -9.45 6.42 -7.61
N ASN A 210 -9.99 7.19 -6.66
CA ASN A 210 -11.16 6.78 -5.87
C ASN A 210 -12.39 6.53 -6.77
N GLU A 211 -12.67 7.42 -7.74
CA GLU A 211 -13.79 7.23 -8.67
C GLU A 211 -13.59 6.00 -9.57
N ALA A 212 -12.37 5.73 -10.03
CA ALA A 212 -12.07 4.51 -10.78
C ALA A 212 -12.31 3.22 -9.96
N LEU A 213 -12.12 3.28 -8.64
CA LEU A 213 -12.30 2.13 -7.75
C LEU A 213 -13.71 2.03 -7.14
N LYS A 214 -14.53 3.08 -7.25
CA LYS A 214 -15.83 3.20 -6.57
C LYS A 214 -16.80 2.05 -6.83
N ALA A 215 -16.82 1.51 -8.05
CA ALA A 215 -17.69 0.38 -8.38
C ALA A 215 -17.22 -0.94 -7.72
N CYS A 216 -15.93 -1.07 -7.42
CA CYS A 216 -15.31 -2.28 -6.90
C CYS A 216 -14.91 -2.21 -5.42
N SER A 217 -14.98 -1.04 -4.76
CA SER A 217 -14.64 -0.89 -3.34
C SER A 217 -15.86 -0.75 -2.42
N GLU A 218 -15.67 -1.09 -1.13
CA GLU A 218 -16.63 -0.82 -0.05
C GLU A 218 -16.43 0.56 0.59
N SER A 219 -15.22 1.10 0.49
CA SER A 219 -14.83 2.40 0.99
C SER A 219 -13.94 3.12 -0.02
N PRO A 220 -13.77 4.45 0.08
CA PRO A 220 -12.69 5.13 -0.62
C PRO A 220 -11.35 4.46 -0.31
N ALA A 221 -10.51 4.28 -1.33
CA ALA A 221 -9.14 3.80 -1.15
C ALA A 221 -8.28 4.89 -0.51
N LEU A 222 -8.59 6.16 -0.82
CA LEU A 222 -7.81 7.32 -0.45
C LEU A 222 -8.65 8.19 0.48
N GLY A 223 -8.19 8.34 1.72
CA GLY A 223 -8.83 9.08 2.80
C GLY A 223 -8.46 10.54 2.90
#